data_AF-A0A8S3BLX3-F1
#
_entry.id   AF-A0A8S3BLX3-F1
#
_cell.length_a   1.000
_cell.length_b   1.000
_cell.length_c   1.000
_cell.angle_alpha   90.00
_cell.angle_beta   90.00
_cell.angle_gamma   90.00
#
_symmetry.space_group_name_H-M   'P 1'
#
loop_
_entity.id
_entity.type
_entity.pdbx_description
1 polymer ?
#
loop_
_entity_poly.entity_id
_entity_poly.type
_entity_poly.pdbx_seq_one_letter_code
_entity_poly.pdbx_strand_id
1 'polypeptide(L)'
;MADKSKKPVWLDCDPGHDDALAIILAAYHPSLELIGISTVVGNQTLDRTTQNAYKVAYIAGLPSHIPIIRGCGESLCRHVTTCPEIHGQTGLGGADVPEHPEYKTLTKQQDENYLWNIYQKIISVGRPVTLIATGQLTNVALLLKVFPQITKSLLEIVLMGGCIGIGNITPGSEFNIMNDPDAAH
;
A
#
# COMPACT_ATOMS: atom_id res chain seq x y z
N MET A 1 -25.19 3.63 -6.42
CA MET A 1 -24.66 4.98 -6.16
C MET A 1 -23.78 4.89 -4.93
N ALA A 2 -22.59 5.50 -4.93
CA ALA A 2 -21.70 5.46 -3.76
C ALA A 2 -22.41 6.07 -2.53
N ASP A 3 -22.31 5.40 -1.39
CA ASP A 3 -22.84 5.90 -0.14
C ASP A 3 -22.00 7.11 0.29
N LYS A 4 -22.57 8.32 0.12
CA LYS A 4 -21.90 9.58 0.42
C LYS A 4 -21.58 9.76 1.91
N SER A 5 -22.07 8.88 2.79
CA SER A 5 -21.69 8.88 4.22
C SER A 5 -20.31 8.27 4.48
N LYS A 6 -19.79 7.42 3.59
CA LYS A 6 -18.50 6.74 3.77
C LYS A 6 -17.33 7.62 3.32
N LYS A 7 -16.21 7.55 4.03
CA LYS A 7 -14.97 8.24 3.66
C LYS A 7 -14.20 7.41 2.62
N PRO A 8 -13.81 7.97 1.46
CA PRO A 8 -13.07 7.22 0.47
C PRO A 8 -11.60 7.12 0.89
N VAL A 9 -11.05 5.92 0.84
CA VAL A 9 -9.68 5.63 1.27
C VAL A 9 -8.88 4.92 0.19
N TRP A 10 -7.67 5.42 -0.06
CA TRP A 10 -6.65 4.73 -0.85
C TRP A 10 -5.64 4.11 0.12
N LEU A 11 -5.35 2.81 -0.01
CA LEU A 11 -4.39 2.12 0.86
C LEU A 11 -3.10 1.80 0.10
N ASP A 12 -1.99 2.41 0.51
CA ASP A 12 -0.63 2.10 0.04
C ASP A 12 0.08 1.24 1.10
N CYS A 13 0.45 0.01 0.75
CA CYS A 13 0.89 -0.99 1.73
C CYS A 13 1.93 -1.95 1.15
N ASP A 14 2.59 -2.72 2.00
CA ASP A 14 3.59 -3.73 1.62
C ASP A 14 3.26 -5.09 2.25
N PRO A 15 2.15 -5.75 1.83
CA PRO A 15 1.43 -6.66 2.70
C PRO A 15 2.23 -7.71 3.47
N GLY A 16 2.42 -7.41 4.76
CA GLY A 16 2.68 -8.29 5.88
C GLY A 16 1.38 -8.73 6.58
N HIS A 17 1.50 -9.30 7.78
CA HIS A 17 0.35 -9.81 8.55
C HIS A 17 -0.62 -8.71 8.98
N ASP A 18 -0.09 -7.56 9.40
CA ASP A 18 -0.84 -6.39 9.86
C ASP A 18 -1.46 -5.61 8.70
N ASP A 19 -0.77 -5.46 7.58
CA ASP A 19 -1.36 -4.90 6.35
C ASP A 19 -2.54 -5.73 5.85
N ALA A 20 -2.47 -7.06 5.95
CA ALA A 20 -3.58 -7.93 5.57
C ALA A 20 -4.84 -7.60 6.39
N LEU A 21 -4.68 -7.33 7.69
CA LEU A 21 -5.77 -6.87 8.54
C LEU A 21 -6.21 -5.45 8.17
N ALA A 22 -5.30 -4.55 7.82
CA ALA A 22 -5.63 -3.19 7.37
C ALA A 22 -6.45 -3.20 6.08
N ILE A 23 -6.12 -4.06 5.11
CA ILE A 23 -6.90 -4.25 3.86
C ILE A 23 -8.32 -4.70 4.19
N ILE A 24 -8.47 -5.73 5.03
CA ILE A 24 -9.78 -6.27 5.42
C ILE A 24 -10.59 -5.21 6.17
N LEU A 25 -9.96 -4.51 7.13
CA LEU A 25 -10.61 -3.44 7.88
C LEU A 25 -11.07 -2.32 6.95
N ALA A 26 -10.22 -1.84 6.05
CA ALA A 26 -10.56 -0.79 5.10
C ALA A 26 -11.71 -1.19 4.16
N ALA A 27 -11.73 -2.45 3.72
CA ALA A 27 -12.75 -2.98 2.83
C ALA A 27 -14.14 -3.10 3.50
N TYR A 28 -14.19 -3.47 4.79
CA TYR A 28 -15.45 -3.82 5.46
C TYR A 28 -15.90 -2.84 6.55
N HIS A 29 -15.08 -1.87 6.94
CA HIS A 29 -15.49 -0.89 7.94
C HIS A 29 -16.67 -0.05 7.43
N PRO A 30 -17.76 0.10 8.20
CA PRO A 30 -19.00 0.73 7.71
C PRO A 30 -18.82 2.19 7.32
N SER A 31 -17.83 2.89 7.89
CA SER A 31 -17.54 4.30 7.58
C SER A 31 -16.52 4.51 6.46
N LEU A 32 -15.94 3.45 5.90
CA LEU A 32 -14.88 3.54 4.87
C LEU A 32 -15.36 2.99 3.53
N GLU A 33 -14.91 3.62 2.45
CA GLU A 33 -15.03 3.15 1.08
C GLU A 33 -13.62 2.93 0.54
N LEU A 34 -13.14 1.68 0.54
CA LEU A 34 -11.85 1.34 -0.08
C LEU A 34 -11.96 1.50 -1.59
N ILE A 35 -11.28 2.51 -2.14
CA ILE A 35 -11.35 2.84 -3.58
C ILE A 35 -10.25 2.18 -4.40
N GLY A 36 -9.20 1.67 -3.75
CA GLY A 36 -8.06 1.02 -4.38
C GLY A 36 -6.93 0.76 -3.40
N ILE A 37 -6.02 -0.11 -3.82
CA ILE A 37 -4.82 -0.50 -3.09
C ILE A 37 -3.62 -0.27 -4.00
N SER A 38 -2.52 0.29 -3.49
CA SER A 38 -1.21 0.19 -4.13
C SER A 38 -0.27 -0.62 -3.26
N THR A 39 0.65 -1.33 -3.90
CA THR A 39 1.71 -2.07 -3.21
C THR A 39 3.07 -1.42 -3.38
N VAL A 40 3.89 -1.51 -2.34
CA VAL A 40 5.29 -1.05 -2.34
C VAL A 40 6.19 -2.17 -1.84
N VAL A 41 7.48 -2.06 -2.11
CA VAL A 41 8.51 -2.90 -1.47
C VAL A 41 8.64 -2.54 0.02
N GLY A 42 9.02 -3.49 0.87
CA GLY A 42 9.19 -3.24 2.30
C GLY A 42 9.37 -4.55 3.06
N ASN A 43 8.34 -5.00 3.79
CA ASN A 43 8.28 -6.28 4.50
C ASN A 43 8.83 -7.45 3.66
N GLN A 44 8.55 -7.42 2.36
CA GLN A 44 9.11 -8.33 1.37
C GLN A 44 9.37 -7.61 0.03
N THR A 45 9.91 -8.35 -0.94
CA THR A 45 10.04 -7.85 -2.32
C THR A 45 8.69 -7.41 -2.88
N LEU A 46 8.68 -6.45 -3.81
CA LEU A 46 7.43 -5.98 -4.43
C LEU A 46 6.60 -7.10 -5.06
N ASP A 47 7.25 -8.11 -5.65
CA ASP A 47 6.55 -9.30 -6.16
C ASP A 47 5.71 -9.98 -5.08
N ARG A 48 6.29 -10.16 -3.89
CA ARG A 48 5.65 -10.83 -2.76
C ARG A 48 4.59 -9.95 -2.12
N THR A 49 4.86 -8.67 -1.89
CA THR A 49 3.87 -7.76 -1.29
C THR A 49 2.66 -7.61 -2.21
N THR A 50 2.88 -7.50 -3.53
CA THR A 50 1.80 -7.52 -4.54
C THR A 50 1.04 -8.85 -4.54
N GLN A 51 1.74 -9.98 -4.56
CA GLN A 51 1.10 -11.30 -4.46
C GLN A 51 0.23 -11.43 -3.20
N ASN A 52 0.72 -10.93 -2.08
CA ASN A 52 0.04 -10.96 -0.79
C ASN A 52 -1.21 -10.09 -0.80
N ALA A 53 -1.16 -8.88 -1.37
CA ALA A 53 -2.36 -8.04 -1.55
C ALA A 53 -3.47 -8.77 -2.31
N TYR A 54 -3.12 -9.43 -3.43
CA TYR A 54 -4.06 -10.22 -4.22
C TYR A 54 -4.60 -11.43 -3.46
N LYS A 55 -3.77 -12.11 -2.67
CA LYS A 55 -4.19 -13.23 -1.81
C LYS A 55 -5.19 -12.79 -0.75
N VAL A 56 -4.92 -11.67 -0.09
CA VAL A 56 -5.83 -11.09 0.92
C VAL A 56 -7.14 -10.69 0.27
N ALA A 57 -7.09 -10.00 -0.88
CA ALA A 57 -8.27 -9.61 -1.64
C ALA A 57 -9.12 -10.83 -2.05
N TYR A 58 -8.47 -11.92 -2.47
CA TYR A 58 -9.15 -13.16 -2.84
C TYR A 58 -9.91 -13.77 -1.66
N ILE A 59 -9.22 -14.00 -0.54
CA ILE A 59 -9.80 -14.66 0.65
C ILE A 59 -10.91 -13.81 1.24
N ALA A 60 -10.66 -12.51 1.37
CA ALA A 60 -11.62 -11.61 1.98
C ALA A 60 -12.84 -11.39 1.09
N GLY A 61 -12.78 -11.73 -0.21
CA GLY A 61 -13.87 -11.55 -1.15
C GLY A 61 -14.03 -10.08 -1.55
N LEU A 62 -12.91 -9.37 -1.72
CA LEU A 62 -12.93 -7.97 -2.15
C LEU A 62 -13.55 -7.88 -3.55
N PRO A 63 -14.42 -6.88 -3.80
CA PRO A 63 -14.97 -6.66 -5.12
C PRO A 63 -13.89 -6.40 -6.18
N SER A 64 -14.00 -7.02 -7.35
CA SER A 64 -13.03 -6.88 -8.46
C SER A 64 -12.89 -5.47 -9.03
N HIS A 65 -13.81 -4.55 -8.71
CA HIS A 65 -13.71 -3.15 -9.13
C HIS A 65 -12.78 -2.31 -8.25
N ILE A 66 -12.29 -2.85 -7.13
CA ILE A 66 -11.26 -2.24 -6.30
C ILE A 66 -9.90 -2.63 -6.91
N PRO A 67 -9.19 -1.71 -7.58
CA PRO A 67 -7.93 -2.04 -8.22
C PRO A 67 -6.84 -2.28 -7.18
N ILE A 68 -5.95 -3.23 -7.46
CA ILE A 68 -4.66 -3.40 -6.79
C ILE A 68 -3.58 -2.99 -7.79
N ILE A 69 -2.80 -1.97 -7.46
CA ILE A 69 -1.79 -1.39 -8.34
C ILE A 69 -0.40 -1.72 -7.79
N ARG A 70 0.37 -2.47 -8.57
CA ARG A 70 1.78 -2.71 -8.29
C ARG A 70 2.57 -1.40 -8.39
N GLY A 71 3.16 -0.96 -7.27
CA GLY A 71 3.92 0.30 -7.19
C GLY A 71 5.43 0.12 -7.31
N CYS A 72 6.19 0.87 -6.50
CA CYS A 72 7.64 0.96 -6.57
C CYS A 72 8.34 -0.24 -5.92
N GLY A 73 9.32 -0.80 -6.64
CA GLY A 73 10.13 -1.93 -6.19
C GLY A 73 11.42 -1.57 -5.46
N GLU A 74 11.71 -0.27 -5.34
CA GLU A 74 12.95 0.27 -4.78
C GLU A 74 12.64 1.45 -3.85
N SER A 75 13.61 1.83 -3.01
CA SER A 75 13.58 3.10 -2.27
C SER A 75 14.22 4.21 -3.10
N LEU A 76 13.90 5.49 -2.83
CA LEU A 76 14.37 6.62 -3.67
C LEU A 76 15.89 6.73 -3.79
N CYS A 77 16.60 6.60 -2.68
CA CYS A 77 18.04 6.88 -2.61
C CYS A 77 18.85 5.76 -1.93
N ARG A 78 18.22 4.62 -1.62
CA ARG A 78 18.83 3.54 -0.83
C ARG A 78 18.53 2.17 -1.41
N HIS A 79 19.38 1.20 -1.05
CA HIS A 79 19.07 -0.20 -1.27
C HIS A 79 17.96 -0.66 -0.33
N VAL A 80 17.03 -1.43 -0.89
CA VAL A 80 15.91 -2.02 -0.16
C VAL A 80 16.42 -3.00 0.90
N THR A 81 15.85 -2.94 2.09
CA THR A 81 15.99 -3.98 3.13
C THR A 81 14.62 -4.62 3.38
N THR A 82 14.52 -5.95 3.27
CA THR A 82 13.30 -6.71 3.58
C THR A 82 13.38 -7.33 4.98
N CYS A 83 12.24 -7.73 5.54
CA CYS A 83 12.16 -8.31 6.89
C CYS A 83 11.52 -9.72 6.90
N PRO A 84 12.14 -10.71 6.23
CA PRO A 84 11.63 -12.09 6.20
C PRO A 84 11.56 -12.77 7.57
N GLU A 85 12.34 -12.31 8.55
CA GLU A 85 12.36 -12.81 9.92
C GLU A 85 11.10 -12.50 10.73
N ILE A 86 10.40 -11.40 10.42
CA ILE A 86 9.13 -11.04 11.08
C ILE A 86 7.94 -11.60 10.30
N HIS A 87 7.95 -11.47 8.98
CA HIS A 87 6.78 -11.79 8.14
C HIS A 87 6.85 -13.15 7.43
N GLY A 88 7.93 -13.90 7.62
CA GLY A 88 8.18 -15.20 7.00
C GLY A 88 8.65 -15.09 5.54
N GLN A 89 9.07 -16.22 4.96
CA GLN A 89 9.61 -16.30 3.59
C GLN A 89 8.63 -15.84 2.50
N THR A 90 7.32 -15.85 2.79
CA THR A 90 6.27 -15.43 1.86
C THR A 90 5.78 -14.00 2.13
N GLY A 91 6.14 -13.38 3.26
CA GLY A 91 5.54 -12.13 3.76
C GLY A 91 4.17 -12.31 4.44
N LEU A 92 3.55 -13.48 4.28
CA LEU A 92 2.33 -13.90 4.98
C LEU A 92 2.53 -15.33 5.52
N GLY A 93 3.60 -15.52 6.31
CA GLY A 93 3.91 -16.83 6.88
C GLY A 93 2.75 -17.38 7.73
N GLY A 94 2.41 -18.66 7.56
CA GLY A 94 1.43 -19.38 8.39
C GLY A 94 0.08 -19.67 7.72
N ALA A 95 -0.28 -19.01 6.62
CA ALA A 95 -1.52 -19.30 5.88
C ALA A 95 -1.21 -19.86 4.47
N ASP A 96 -1.71 -21.05 4.16
CA ASP A 96 -1.65 -21.60 2.80
C ASP A 96 -2.82 -21.05 1.98
N VAL A 97 -2.56 -19.91 1.33
CA VAL A 97 -3.57 -19.17 0.56
C VAL A 97 -3.43 -19.46 -0.92
N PRO A 98 -4.48 -19.97 -1.60
CA PRO A 98 -4.46 -20.16 -3.04
C PRO A 98 -4.18 -18.84 -3.77
N GLU A 99 -3.44 -18.91 -4.86
CA GLU A 99 -3.16 -17.73 -5.68
C GLU A 99 -4.43 -17.19 -6.34
N HIS A 100 -4.61 -15.86 -6.28
CA HIS A 100 -5.68 -15.16 -6.99
C HIS A 100 -5.54 -15.40 -8.51
N PRO A 101 -6.60 -15.78 -9.25
CA PRO A 101 -6.53 -16.03 -10.69
C PRO A 101 -5.98 -14.85 -11.49
N GLU A 102 -6.39 -13.62 -11.17
CA GLU A 102 -5.85 -12.41 -11.82
C GLU A 102 -4.35 -12.24 -11.60
N TYR A 103 -3.82 -12.54 -10.40
CA TYR A 103 -2.37 -12.44 -10.14
C TYR A 103 -1.56 -13.37 -11.07
N LYS A 104 -2.10 -14.53 -11.42
CA LYS A 104 -1.44 -15.46 -12.36
C LYS A 104 -1.31 -14.89 -13.77
N THR A 105 -2.19 -13.97 -14.14
CA THR A 105 -2.24 -13.33 -15.46
C THR A 105 -1.56 -11.97 -15.51
N LEU A 106 -1.19 -11.41 -14.36
CA LEU A 106 -0.49 -10.13 -14.30
C LEU A 106 0.91 -10.25 -14.88
N THR A 107 1.30 -9.20 -15.61
CA THR A 107 2.72 -8.99 -15.88
C THR A 107 3.45 -8.74 -14.55
N LYS A 108 4.59 -9.41 -14.38
CA LYS A 108 5.47 -9.19 -13.21
C LYS A 108 6.34 -7.95 -13.37
N GLN A 109 6.39 -7.37 -14.57
CA GLN A 109 7.04 -6.09 -14.79
C GLN A 109 6.21 -4.99 -14.14
N GLN A 110 6.90 -4.03 -13.51
CA GLN A 110 6.24 -2.84 -12.99
C GLN A 110 5.65 -2.05 -14.15
N ASP A 111 4.38 -1.64 -14.02
CA ASP A 111 3.75 -0.75 -14.99
C ASP A 111 4.38 0.64 -14.86
N GLU A 112 5.00 1.15 -15.93
CA GLU A 112 5.59 2.49 -15.96
C GLU A 112 4.56 3.59 -15.64
N ASN A 113 3.27 3.32 -15.84
CA ASN A 113 2.17 4.24 -15.59
C ASN A 113 1.49 4.05 -14.23
N TYR A 114 2.05 3.25 -13.31
CA TYR A 114 1.38 2.95 -12.04
C TYR A 114 0.97 4.22 -11.26
N LEU A 115 1.84 5.24 -11.20
CA LEU A 115 1.53 6.52 -10.52
C LEU A 115 0.36 7.24 -11.20
N TRP A 116 0.30 7.21 -12.53
CA TRP A 116 -0.82 7.80 -13.27
C TRP A 116 -2.12 7.07 -12.97
N ASN A 117 -2.09 5.73 -12.90
CA ASN A 117 -3.26 4.92 -12.58
C ASN A 117 -3.78 5.21 -11.16
N ILE A 118 -2.87 5.34 -10.17
CA ILE A 118 -3.21 5.75 -8.79
C ILE A 118 -3.85 7.16 -8.82
N TYR A 119 -3.16 8.13 -9.44
CA TYR A 119 -3.62 9.51 -9.54
C TYR A 119 -5.01 9.60 -10.18
N GLN A 120 -5.21 8.97 -11.35
CA GLN A 120 -6.48 8.96 -12.07
C GLN A 120 -7.60 8.37 -11.22
N LYS A 121 -7.33 7.26 -10.53
CA LYS A 121 -8.35 6.64 -9.68
C LYS A 121 -8.74 7.56 -8.53
N ILE A 122 -7.78 8.16 -7.83
CA ILE A 122 -8.04 9.10 -6.73
C ILE A 122 -8.86 10.32 -7.20
N ILE A 123 -8.44 10.99 -8.29
CA ILE A 123 -9.16 12.20 -8.75
C ILE A 123 -10.56 11.88 -9.29
N SER A 124 -10.77 10.70 -9.87
CA SER A 124 -12.07 10.28 -10.43
C SER A 124 -13.16 10.13 -9.38
N VAL A 125 -12.78 10.00 -8.10
CA VAL A 125 -13.73 9.94 -6.98
C VAL A 125 -14.50 11.26 -6.83
N GLY A 126 -13.91 12.39 -7.25
CA GLY A 126 -14.58 13.69 -7.27
C GLY A 126 -14.88 14.30 -5.90
N ARG A 127 -14.29 13.74 -4.83
CA ARG A 127 -14.38 14.20 -3.44
C ARG A 127 -13.06 13.88 -2.70
N PRO A 128 -12.73 14.60 -1.62
CA PRO A 128 -11.47 14.39 -0.90
C PRO A 128 -11.27 12.95 -0.43
N VAL A 129 -10.09 12.38 -0.70
CA VAL A 129 -9.68 11.01 -0.36
C VAL A 129 -8.66 11.03 0.77
N THR A 130 -8.79 10.13 1.74
CA THR A 130 -7.72 9.87 2.72
C THR A 130 -6.75 8.86 2.13
N LEU A 131 -5.48 9.23 1.99
CA LEU A 131 -4.41 8.32 1.61
C LEU A 131 -3.85 7.67 2.87
N ILE A 132 -3.95 6.36 2.98
CA ILE A 132 -3.44 5.58 4.11
C ILE A 132 -2.16 4.88 3.64
N ALA A 133 -1.04 5.10 4.32
CA ALA A 133 0.23 4.47 4.00
C ALA A 133 0.70 3.59 5.17
N THR A 134 0.82 2.29 4.94
CA THR A 134 1.26 1.32 5.97
C THR A 134 2.61 0.67 5.67
N GLY A 135 3.20 0.96 4.51
CA GLY A 135 4.58 0.60 4.16
C GLY A 135 5.50 1.81 4.03
N GLN A 136 6.66 1.62 3.41
CA GLN A 136 7.57 2.72 3.10
C GLN A 136 6.94 3.75 2.14
N LEU A 137 7.30 5.02 2.28
CA LEU A 137 6.56 6.14 1.66
C LEU A 137 6.90 6.41 0.19
N THR A 138 7.63 5.52 -0.50
CA THR A 138 8.15 5.76 -1.86
C THR A 138 7.05 6.10 -2.87
N ASN A 139 5.97 5.32 -2.90
CA ASN A 139 4.83 5.57 -3.79
C ASN A 139 4.21 6.94 -3.49
N VAL A 140 4.01 7.25 -2.21
CA VAL A 140 3.41 8.52 -1.75
C VAL A 140 4.27 9.71 -2.15
N ALA A 141 5.58 9.66 -1.88
CA ALA A 141 6.52 10.72 -2.22
C ALA A 141 6.56 10.95 -3.74
N LEU A 142 6.65 9.89 -4.54
CA LEU A 142 6.63 9.98 -6.00
C LEU A 142 5.30 10.51 -6.54
N LEU A 143 4.17 10.08 -5.98
CA LEU A 143 2.84 10.56 -6.37
C LEU A 143 2.72 12.07 -6.13
N LEU A 144 3.14 12.56 -4.97
CA LEU A 144 3.14 13.98 -4.63
C LEU A 144 4.14 14.78 -5.49
N LYS A 145 5.29 14.18 -5.82
CA LYS A 145 6.32 14.84 -6.63
C LYS A 145 5.93 14.98 -8.10
N VAL A 146 5.38 13.91 -8.69
CA VAL A 146 5.01 13.84 -10.11
C VAL A 146 3.68 14.54 -10.37
N PHE A 147 2.72 14.43 -9.44
CA PHE A 147 1.39 15.03 -9.56
C PHE A 147 1.06 15.94 -8.36
N PRO A 148 1.77 17.06 -8.16
CA PRO A 148 1.60 17.92 -6.97
C PRO A 148 0.17 18.45 -6.78
N GLN A 149 -0.61 18.56 -7.86
CA GLN A 149 -2.02 18.94 -7.81
C GLN A 149 -2.92 17.93 -7.09
N ILE A 150 -2.49 16.68 -6.90
CA ILE A 150 -3.25 15.64 -6.19
C ILE A 150 -3.58 16.06 -4.76
N THR A 151 -2.76 16.92 -4.16
CA THR A 151 -2.99 17.49 -2.82
C THR A 151 -4.35 18.16 -2.67
N LYS A 152 -4.94 18.68 -3.76
CA LYS A 152 -6.31 19.24 -3.75
C LYS A 152 -7.41 18.19 -3.67
N SER A 153 -7.09 16.95 -4.03
CA SER A 153 -7.99 15.79 -3.99
C SER A 153 -7.76 14.93 -2.74
N LEU A 154 -6.72 15.19 -1.96
CA LEU A 154 -6.46 14.51 -0.70
C LEU A 154 -7.07 15.30 0.47
N LEU A 155 -7.76 14.60 1.36
CA LEU A 155 -8.19 15.15 2.64
C LEU A 155 -7.02 15.22 3.62
N GLU A 156 -6.30 14.10 3.72
CA GLU A 156 -5.19 13.89 4.65
C GLU A 156 -4.37 12.69 4.19
N ILE A 157 -3.17 12.56 4.76
CA ILE A 157 -2.34 11.37 4.67
C ILE A 157 -2.23 10.81 6.09
N VAL A 158 -2.66 9.56 6.29
CA VAL A 158 -2.53 8.83 7.55
C VAL A 158 -1.50 7.74 7.35
N LEU A 159 -0.39 7.79 8.08
CA LEU A 159 0.68 6.82 7.91
C LEU A 159 0.91 6.00 9.20
N MET A 160 1.28 4.74 9.01
CA MET A 160 1.90 3.91 10.04
C MET A 160 3.40 3.93 9.81
N GLY A 161 4.11 4.64 10.67
CA GLY A 161 5.55 4.75 10.60
C GLY A 161 6.09 5.79 11.57
N GLY A 162 7.36 5.64 11.91
CA GLY A 162 8.07 6.54 12.82
C GLY A 162 7.92 6.16 14.29
N CYS A 163 8.72 6.82 15.13
CA CYS A 163 8.76 6.60 16.57
C CYS A 163 9.09 7.90 17.30
N ILE A 164 8.41 8.15 18.42
CA ILE A 164 8.88 9.10 19.43
C ILE A 164 9.56 8.27 20.52
N GLY A 165 10.89 8.36 20.60
CA GLY A 165 11.69 7.54 21.52
C GLY A 165 12.37 6.38 20.81
N ILE A 166 11.93 5.15 21.07
CA ILE A 166 12.62 3.92 20.65
C ILE A 166 12.07 3.42 19.32
N GLY A 167 12.97 3.11 18.38
CA GLY A 167 12.65 2.48 17.10
C GLY A 167 12.57 0.95 17.18
N ASN A 168 12.10 0.31 16.10
CA ASN A 168 11.96 -1.15 15.99
C ASN A 168 13.08 -1.80 15.14
N ILE A 169 13.72 -1.05 14.24
CA ILE A 169 14.80 -1.56 13.38
C ILE A 169 16.18 -1.05 13.83
N THR A 170 16.24 0.20 14.30
CA THR A 170 17.38 0.74 15.04
C THR A 170 16.88 1.39 16.34
N PRO A 171 17.75 1.71 17.31
CA PRO A 171 17.31 2.37 18.53
C PRO A 171 16.52 3.67 18.31
N GLY A 172 16.72 4.36 17.18
CA GLY A 172 16.08 5.64 16.88
C GLY A 172 15.30 5.68 15.56
N SER A 173 15.00 4.54 14.95
CA SER A 173 14.26 4.52 13.68
C SER A 173 13.29 3.35 13.61
N GLU A 174 12.13 3.64 13.06
CA GLU A 174 11.09 2.68 12.71
C GLU A 174 11.31 2.20 11.25
N PHE A 175 11.00 0.93 10.99
CA PHE A 175 11.23 0.20 9.73
C PHE A 175 10.78 0.94 8.47
N ASN A 176 9.52 1.36 8.38
CA ASN A 176 8.98 2.02 7.19
C ASN A 176 9.72 3.32 6.87
N ILE A 177 10.03 4.12 7.90
CA ILE A 177 10.79 5.37 7.74
C ILE A 177 12.25 5.09 7.41
N MET A 178 12.86 4.07 8.01
CA MET A 178 14.27 3.75 7.79
C MET A 178 14.55 3.20 6.38
N ASN A 179 13.58 2.48 5.80
CA ASN A 179 13.70 1.91 4.46
C ASN A 179 13.67 2.96 3.35
N ASP A 180 12.94 4.05 3.53
CA ASP A 180 12.98 5.18 2.59
C ASP A 180 12.81 6.54 3.31
N PRO A 181 13.85 7.02 4.00
CA PRO A 181 13.77 8.28 4.75
C PRO A 181 13.75 9.49 3.83
N ASP A 182 14.29 9.37 2.62
CA ASP A 182 14.24 10.41 1.60
C ASP A 182 12.80 10.61 1.09
N ALA A 183 12.02 9.52 0.99
CA ALA A 183 10.58 9.61 0.73
C ALA A 183 9.77 10.16 1.92
N ALA A 184 10.24 9.94 3.15
CA ALA A 184 9.57 10.40 4.35
C ALA A 184 9.79 11.89 4.67
N HIS A 185 10.78 12.53 4.04
CA HIS A 185 11.17 13.92 4.28
C HIS A 185 10.32 14.92 3.49
#